data_AF-A0A4Q1SI38-F1
#
_entry.id   AF-A0A4Q1SI38-F1
#
_cell.length_a   1.000
_cell.length_b   1.000
_cell.length_c   1.000
_cell.angle_alpha   90.00
_cell.angle_beta   90.00
_cell.angle_gamma   90.00
#
_symmetry.space_group_name_H-M   'P 1'
#
loop_
_entity.id
_entity.type
_entity.pdbx_description
1 polymer ?
#
loop_
_entity_poly.entity_id
_entity_poly.type
_entity_poly.pdbx_seq_one_letter_code
_entity_poly.pdbx_strand_id
1 'polypeptide(L)'
;MLSLIRLLLTRSYWQMLFRPHTWKNAFLNLRRFHKDRRARKQFGQFLYLISIPMLVGAYVAILLGRSAVFLLPVLIAIALWQGRRAKEAAKSLSILPDNKPVRRELSAEERAEIRKYLADLALFYAVLLNRSGSEGYLKTKVVPEGVEVISRRVHLELLRSRNIWDRLSSADREALMAADGHWQWEQINMAVLAGERVRLLRWMLRIDSYLPVVGQQLKVDYKAANSLIDAPESVYSGKELISLEGLERGQEAAAEYFYRCYAEGLVRGYFEASSEQQSAWAADVCARMGGRQHEDLLLDTRLVSEAPEETLRWAAELAHQRHRFLGWAGTILNGDERPQQFPQFLAAKQAEEFEGEAVTA
;
A
#
# COMPACT_ATOMS: atom_id res chain seq x y z
N MET A 1 19.18 5.42 27.54
CA MET A 1 19.84 4.21 27.02
C MET A 1 19.00 2.95 27.12
N LEU A 2 18.37 2.67 28.28
CA LEU A 2 17.43 1.55 28.41
C LEU A 2 16.32 1.56 27.34
N SER A 3 15.86 2.74 26.91
CA SER A 3 14.90 2.87 25.80
C SER A 3 15.44 2.43 24.44
N LEU A 4 16.71 2.72 24.11
CA LEU A 4 17.36 2.32 22.86
C LEU A 4 17.69 0.83 22.86
N ILE A 5 18.16 0.30 23.99
CA ILE A 5 18.38 -1.14 24.19
C ILE A 5 17.03 -1.88 24.07
N ARG A 6 15.97 -1.36 24.68
CA ARG A 6 14.61 -1.92 24.54
C ARG A 6 14.13 -1.91 23.10
N LEU A 7 14.47 -0.87 22.33
CA LEU A 7 14.15 -0.76 20.91
C LEU A 7 14.97 -1.75 20.05
N LEU A 8 16.21 -2.06 20.40
CA LEU A 8 16.97 -3.16 19.80
C LEU A 8 16.43 -4.55 20.19
N LEU A 9 15.74 -4.67 21.32
CA LEU A 9 15.12 -5.92 21.75
C LEU A 9 13.73 -6.14 21.12
N THR A 10 13.17 -5.16 20.39
CA THR A 10 11.91 -5.39 19.67
C THR A 10 12.15 -6.12 18.35
N ARG A 11 11.38 -7.19 18.12
CA ARG A 11 11.43 -7.97 16.87
C ARG A 11 11.15 -7.11 15.64
N SER A 12 10.27 -6.11 15.76
CA SER A 12 9.90 -5.19 14.69
C SER A 12 11.06 -4.35 14.17
N TYR A 13 12.03 -4.01 15.03
CA TYR A 13 13.20 -3.23 14.65
C TYR A 13 14.08 -3.99 13.66
N TRP A 14 14.47 -5.23 14.01
CA TRP A 14 15.29 -6.07 13.15
C TRP A 14 14.55 -6.50 11.88
N GLN A 15 13.24 -6.73 11.97
CA GLN A 15 12.41 -6.96 10.79
C GLN A 15 12.43 -5.76 9.84
N MET A 16 12.48 -4.53 10.34
CA MET A 16 12.60 -3.34 9.52
C MET A 16 14.01 -3.22 8.90
N LEU A 17 15.07 -3.46 9.67
CA LEU A 17 16.46 -3.34 9.19
C LEU A 17 16.81 -4.40 8.12
N PHE A 18 16.37 -5.65 8.29
CA PHE A 18 16.70 -6.74 7.37
C PHE A 18 15.73 -6.90 6.20
N ARG A 19 14.74 -6.01 6.06
CA ARG A 19 13.84 -6.04 4.90
C ARG A 19 14.57 -5.55 3.64
N PRO A 20 14.52 -6.29 2.51
CA PRO A 20 15.13 -5.88 1.25
C PRO A 20 14.68 -4.49 0.77
N HIS A 21 13.41 -4.14 1.00
CA HIS A 21 12.87 -2.83 0.63
C HIS A 21 13.47 -1.67 1.41
N THR A 22 13.86 -1.86 2.68
CA THR A 22 14.50 -0.81 3.48
C THR A 22 15.83 -0.40 2.84
N TRP A 23 16.63 -1.38 2.40
CA TRP A 23 17.89 -1.16 1.71
C TRP A 23 17.70 -0.58 0.30
N LYS A 24 16.72 -1.08 -0.47
CA LYS A 24 16.37 -0.49 -1.78
C LYS A 24 16.00 0.99 -1.61
N ASN A 25 15.13 1.32 -0.66
CA ASN A 25 14.70 2.69 -0.39
C ASN A 25 15.88 3.57 0.07
N ALA A 26 16.76 3.05 0.93
CA ALA A 26 17.96 3.77 1.34
C ALA A 26 18.88 4.08 0.15
N PHE A 27 19.08 3.12 -0.76
CA PHE A 27 19.88 3.30 -1.95
C PHE A 27 19.26 4.32 -2.93
N LEU A 28 17.93 4.26 -3.12
CA LEU A 28 17.20 5.24 -3.92
C LEU A 28 17.31 6.65 -3.32
N ASN A 29 17.19 6.77 -2.00
CA ASN A 29 17.34 8.01 -1.29
C ASN A 29 18.78 8.55 -1.34
N LEU A 30 19.79 7.68 -1.30
CA LEU A 30 21.20 8.05 -1.48
C LEU A 30 21.44 8.64 -2.87
N ARG A 31 20.93 8.00 -3.93
CA ARG A 31 21.06 8.51 -5.32
C ARG A 31 20.46 9.90 -5.50
N ARG A 32 19.41 10.23 -4.73
CA ARG A 32 18.72 11.53 -4.80
C ARG A 32 19.09 12.49 -3.67
N PHE A 33 20.06 12.13 -2.84
CA PHE A 33 20.44 12.89 -1.65
C PHE A 33 20.79 14.35 -1.99
N HIS A 34 21.39 14.60 -3.15
CA HIS A 34 21.75 15.95 -3.58
C HIS A 34 20.58 16.78 -4.11
N LYS A 35 19.51 16.14 -4.61
CA LYS A 35 18.39 16.82 -5.28
C LYS A 35 17.17 17.02 -4.37
N ASP A 36 16.94 16.09 -3.45
CA ASP A 36 15.71 16.05 -2.66
C ASP A 36 15.97 16.17 -1.15
N ARG A 37 15.28 17.12 -0.49
CA ARG A 37 15.33 17.31 0.97
C ARG A 37 14.64 16.16 1.72
N ARG A 38 13.59 15.55 1.17
CA ARG A 38 12.91 14.39 1.76
C ARG A 38 13.79 13.16 1.71
N ALA A 39 14.43 12.88 0.56
CA ALA A 39 15.45 11.85 0.44
C ALA A 39 16.57 12.00 1.49
N ARG A 40 17.08 13.23 1.72
CA ARG A 40 18.07 13.49 2.79
C ARG A 40 17.55 13.14 4.18
N LYS A 41 16.29 13.50 4.48
CA LYS A 41 15.66 13.20 5.77
C LYS A 41 15.46 11.70 5.97
N GLN A 42 14.92 11.00 4.96
CA GLN A 42 14.70 9.56 5.01
C GLN A 42 16.01 8.77 5.03
N PHE A 43 17.02 9.21 4.27
CA PHE A 43 18.37 8.64 4.34
C PHE A 43 18.98 8.86 5.73
N GLY A 44 18.79 10.03 6.33
CA GLY A 44 19.14 10.28 7.72
C GLY A 44 18.46 9.31 8.70
N GLN A 45 17.16 9.05 8.53
CA GLN A 45 16.44 8.03 9.33
C GLN A 45 17.01 6.63 9.15
N PHE A 46 17.40 6.26 7.94
CA PHE A 46 18.07 4.99 7.68
C PHE A 46 19.47 4.93 8.33
N LEU A 47 20.26 6.01 8.24
CA LEU A 47 21.53 6.12 8.98
C LEU A 47 21.32 6.05 10.49
N TYR A 48 20.21 6.58 11.02
CA TYR A 48 19.83 6.38 12.42
C TYR A 48 19.52 4.91 12.73
N LEU A 49 18.80 4.22 11.84
CA LEU A 49 18.52 2.80 11.96
C LEU A 49 19.81 1.96 11.99
N ILE A 50 20.88 2.35 11.29
CA ILE A 50 22.17 1.64 11.34
C ILE A 50 23.04 2.10 12.52
N SER A 51 23.03 3.38 12.85
CA SER A 51 23.90 3.93 13.90
C SER A 51 23.48 3.52 15.31
N ILE A 52 22.20 3.25 15.57
CA ILE A 52 21.74 2.76 16.89
C ILE A 52 22.44 1.44 17.30
N PRO A 53 22.43 0.35 16.50
CA PRO A 53 23.12 -0.89 16.87
C PRO A 53 24.64 -0.70 16.92
N MET A 54 25.23 0.13 16.05
CA MET A 54 26.65 0.48 16.11
C MET A 54 27.02 1.20 17.42
N LEU A 55 26.22 2.19 17.84
CA LEU A 55 26.45 2.94 19.07
C LEU A 55 26.24 2.08 20.31
N VAL A 56 25.24 1.20 20.31
CA VAL A 56 25.04 0.25 21.42
C VAL A 56 26.18 -0.77 21.48
N GLY A 57 26.62 -1.30 20.33
CA GLY A 57 27.79 -2.18 20.25
C GLY A 57 29.07 -1.50 20.76
N ALA A 58 29.33 -0.27 20.32
CA ALA A 58 30.45 0.55 20.78
C ALA A 58 30.36 0.85 22.27
N TYR A 59 29.16 1.17 22.78
CA TYR A 59 28.93 1.42 24.21
C TYR A 59 29.17 0.17 25.06
N VAL A 60 28.72 -1.01 24.63
CA VAL A 60 29.00 -2.29 25.29
C VAL A 60 30.50 -2.58 25.27
N ALA A 61 31.19 -2.35 24.14
CA ALA A 61 32.64 -2.51 24.03
C ALA A 61 33.42 -1.55 24.96
N ILE A 62 32.95 -0.30 25.11
CA ILE A 62 33.54 0.70 26.01
C ILE A 62 33.24 0.41 27.48
N LEU A 63 32.04 -0.09 27.80
CA LEU A 63 31.69 -0.58 29.15
C LEU A 63 32.60 -1.74 29.57
N LEU A 64 32.86 -2.66 28.64
CA LEU A 64 33.85 -3.74 28.82
C LEU A 64 35.29 -3.19 28.90
N GLY A 65 35.54 -1.99 28.36
CA GLY A 65 36.84 -1.31 28.25
C GLY A 65 37.15 -0.18 29.25
N ARG A 66 36.32 0.05 30.29
CA ARG A 66 36.59 0.96 31.44
C ARG A 66 36.46 2.50 31.26
N SER A 67 35.80 3.06 30.25
CA SER A 67 35.68 4.55 30.16
C SER A 67 34.41 5.07 29.44
N ALA A 68 33.24 4.92 30.07
CA ALA A 68 31.93 5.21 29.46
C ALA A 68 31.24 6.51 29.91
N VAL A 69 31.96 7.51 30.45
CA VAL A 69 31.32 8.74 31.02
C VAL A 69 31.20 9.89 30.00
N PHE A 70 32.02 9.92 28.94
CA PHE A 70 32.10 11.08 28.03
C PHE A 70 31.06 11.12 26.90
N LEU A 71 30.33 10.04 26.63
CA LEU A 71 29.36 9.98 25.50
C LEU A 71 27.94 10.41 25.88
N LEU A 72 27.61 10.47 27.16
CA LEU A 72 26.29 10.83 27.66
C LEU A 72 25.79 12.23 27.20
N PRO A 73 26.60 13.31 27.26
CA PRO A 73 26.13 14.64 26.84
C PRO A 73 25.87 14.73 25.33
N VAL A 74 26.65 14.02 24.51
CA VAL A 74 26.45 13.96 23.05
C VAL A 74 25.14 13.24 22.70
N LEU A 75 24.84 12.14 23.39
CA LEU A 75 23.58 11.39 23.20
C LEU A 75 22.35 12.19 23.66
N ILE A 76 22.44 12.94 24.76
CA ILE A 76 21.36 13.81 25.25
C ILE A 76 21.11 14.97 24.27
N ALA A 77 22.16 15.60 23.75
CA ALA A 77 22.04 16.65 22.73
C ALA A 77 21.36 16.15 21.45
N ILE A 78 21.71 14.94 20.99
CA ILE A 78 21.06 14.29 19.83
C ILE A 78 19.58 14.02 20.13
N ALA A 79 19.24 13.51 21.31
CA ALA A 79 17.85 13.23 21.69
C ALA A 79 16.98 14.50 21.81
N LEU A 80 17.51 15.59 22.37
CA LEU A 80 16.79 16.86 22.48
C LEU A 80 16.60 17.55 21.13
N TRP A 81 17.60 17.50 20.24
CA TRP A 81 17.49 18.00 18.88
C TRP A 81 16.43 17.23 18.07
N GLN A 82 16.34 15.90 18.27
CA GLN A 82 15.32 15.06 17.66
C GLN A 82 13.90 15.38 18.14
N GLY A 83 13.72 15.63 19.44
CA GLY A 83 12.40 15.98 20.00
C GLY A 83 11.83 17.28 19.43
N ARG A 84 12.69 18.26 19.11
CA ARG A 84 12.26 19.53 18.49
C ARG A 84 11.88 19.35 17.01
N ARG A 85 12.64 18.58 16.23
CA ARG A 85 12.34 18.34 14.81
C ARG A 85 11.14 17.41 14.57
N ALA A 86 10.85 16.48 15.49
CA ALA A 86 9.66 15.65 15.40
C ALA A 86 8.37 16.47 15.54
N LYS A 87 8.39 17.52 16.38
CA LYS A 87 7.26 18.46 16.54
C LYS A 87 7.04 19.34 15.31
N GLU A 88 8.11 19.72 14.61
CA GLU A 88 8.01 20.48 13.35
C GLU A 88 7.54 19.62 12.16
N ALA A 89 7.93 18.35 12.12
CA ALA A 89 7.50 17.42 11.07
C ALA A 89 6.07 16.89 11.23
N ALA A 90 5.47 17.04 12.41
CA ALA A 90 4.09 16.67 12.69
C ALA A 90 3.08 17.74 12.26
N LYS A 91 3.53 18.93 11.85
CA LYS A 91 2.70 19.86 11.08
C LYS A 91 2.63 19.34 9.65
N SER A 92 1.67 18.46 9.40
CA SER A 92 1.29 18.06 8.05
C SER A 92 0.81 19.29 7.27
N LEU A 93 1.17 19.37 5.99
CA LEU A 93 0.64 20.36 5.05
C LEU A 93 -0.74 19.89 4.56
N SER A 94 -1.63 19.46 5.45
CA SER A 94 -2.98 19.08 5.04
C SER A 94 -3.76 20.35 4.71
N ILE A 95 -4.14 20.49 3.44
CA ILE A 95 -4.91 21.62 2.91
C ILE A 95 -6.40 21.50 3.28
N LEU A 96 -6.81 20.38 3.87
CA LEU A 96 -8.20 20.09 4.24
C LEU A 96 -8.43 20.26 5.76
N PRO A 97 -9.59 20.82 6.18
CA PRO A 97 -9.95 20.97 7.58
C PRO A 97 -10.16 19.60 8.25
N ASP A 98 -9.48 19.43 9.39
CA ASP A 98 -9.42 18.21 10.20
C ASP A 98 -10.72 18.05 11.02
N ASN A 99 -11.82 17.71 10.35
CA ASN A 99 -13.06 17.32 11.00
C ASN A 99 -12.92 15.87 11.46
N LYS A 100 -12.60 15.66 12.74
CA LYS A 100 -12.53 14.30 13.30
C LYS A 100 -13.92 13.69 13.33
N PRO A 101 -14.22 12.64 12.54
CA PRO A 101 -15.52 12.00 12.58
C PRO A 101 -15.76 11.37 13.95
N VAL A 102 -17.01 11.37 14.40
CA VAL A 102 -17.43 10.66 15.61
C VAL A 102 -17.34 9.17 15.32
N ARG A 103 -16.41 8.49 15.98
CA ARG A 103 -16.11 7.07 15.74
C ARG A 103 -17.06 6.18 16.56
N ARG A 104 -17.71 5.24 15.89
CA ARG A 104 -18.45 4.17 16.55
C ARG A 104 -17.48 3.10 17.04
N GLU A 105 -17.62 2.67 18.29
CA GLU A 105 -16.90 1.51 18.78
C GLU A 105 -17.60 0.22 18.34
N LEU A 106 -16.93 -0.59 17.53
CA LEU A 106 -17.41 -1.92 17.14
C LEU A 106 -17.34 -2.89 18.32
N SER A 107 -18.40 -3.68 18.50
CA SER A 107 -18.39 -4.81 19.43
C SER A 107 -17.38 -5.89 19.02
N ALA A 108 -17.00 -6.76 19.95
CA ALA A 108 -16.07 -7.85 19.68
C ALA A 108 -16.61 -8.84 18.62
N GLU A 109 -17.92 -9.07 18.61
CA GLU A 109 -18.60 -9.93 17.64
C GLU A 109 -18.63 -9.32 16.24
N GLU A 110 -19.02 -8.05 16.11
CA GLU A 110 -18.99 -7.31 14.84
C GLU A 110 -17.57 -7.28 14.26
N ARG A 111 -16.56 -7.06 15.11
CA ARG A 111 -15.16 -7.07 14.68
C ARG A 111 -14.72 -8.44 14.16
N ALA A 112 -15.17 -9.52 14.80
CA ALA A 112 -14.86 -10.88 14.37
C ALA A 112 -15.54 -11.21 13.02
N GLU A 113 -16.79 -10.77 12.84
CA GLU A 113 -17.53 -10.93 11.59
C GLU A 113 -16.85 -10.17 10.44
N ILE A 114 -16.54 -8.88 10.64
CA ILE A 114 -15.85 -8.06 9.65
C ILE A 114 -14.47 -8.66 9.31
N ARG A 115 -13.73 -9.13 10.32
CA ARG A 115 -12.44 -9.78 10.08
C ARG A 115 -12.60 -11.02 9.21
N LYS A 116 -13.56 -11.90 9.52
CA LYS A 116 -13.83 -13.10 8.75
C LYS A 116 -14.18 -12.71 7.30
N TYR A 117 -15.05 -11.73 7.13
CA TYR A 117 -15.43 -11.22 5.82
C TYR A 117 -14.22 -10.72 5.01
N LEU A 118 -13.35 -9.89 5.61
CA LEU A 118 -12.15 -9.37 4.95
C LEU A 118 -11.14 -10.50 4.64
N ALA A 119 -11.04 -11.51 5.50
CA ALA A 119 -10.20 -12.68 5.28
C ALA A 119 -10.70 -13.54 4.10
N ASP A 120 -12.00 -13.77 4.02
CA ASP A 120 -12.64 -14.45 2.89
C ASP A 120 -12.41 -13.66 1.58
N LEU A 121 -12.52 -12.33 1.65
CA LEU A 121 -12.26 -11.43 0.53
C LEU A 121 -10.79 -11.45 0.10
N ALA A 122 -9.86 -11.54 1.04
CA ALA A 122 -8.43 -11.64 0.76
C ALA A 122 -8.10 -12.94 0.00
N LEU A 123 -8.69 -14.06 0.42
CA LEU A 123 -8.53 -15.34 -0.26
C LEU A 123 -9.13 -15.33 -1.66
N PHE A 124 -10.33 -14.75 -1.83
CA PHE A 124 -10.95 -14.62 -3.15
C PHE A 124 -10.06 -13.84 -4.13
N TYR A 125 -9.59 -12.65 -3.74
CA TYR A 125 -8.71 -11.87 -4.62
C TYR A 125 -7.34 -12.52 -4.83
N ALA A 126 -6.81 -13.23 -3.83
CA ALA A 126 -5.58 -13.99 -4.01
C ALA A 126 -5.72 -15.08 -5.07
N VAL A 127 -6.85 -15.81 -5.06
CA VAL A 127 -7.18 -16.81 -6.09
C VAL A 127 -7.30 -16.17 -7.48
N LEU A 128 -8.03 -15.06 -7.61
CA LEU A 128 -8.13 -14.34 -8.88
C LEU A 128 -6.76 -13.88 -9.40
N LEU A 129 -5.91 -13.38 -8.51
CA LEU A 129 -4.58 -12.90 -8.86
C LEU A 129 -3.63 -14.05 -9.25
N ASN A 130 -3.60 -15.16 -8.51
CA ASN A 130 -2.80 -16.30 -8.91
C ASN A 130 -3.26 -16.88 -10.25
N ARG A 131 -4.59 -16.93 -10.46
CA ARG A 131 -5.16 -17.35 -11.73
C ARG A 131 -4.76 -16.43 -12.88
N SER A 132 -4.80 -15.11 -12.71
CA SER A 132 -4.39 -14.17 -13.76
C SER A 132 -2.92 -14.35 -14.15
N GLY A 133 -2.06 -14.66 -13.18
CA GLY A 133 -0.66 -15.04 -13.44
C GLY A 133 -0.53 -16.30 -14.29
N SER A 134 -1.33 -17.33 -13.99
CA SER A 134 -1.36 -18.59 -14.76
C SER A 134 -1.91 -18.40 -16.18
N GLU A 135 -2.99 -17.64 -16.33
CA GLU A 135 -3.60 -17.30 -17.62
C GLU A 135 -2.65 -16.44 -18.48
N GLY A 136 -1.98 -15.46 -17.87
CA GLY A 136 -0.93 -14.65 -18.51
C GLY A 136 0.25 -15.50 -18.98
N TYR A 137 0.68 -16.47 -18.17
CA TYR A 137 1.70 -17.45 -18.57
C TYR A 137 1.24 -18.29 -19.77
N LEU A 138 0.01 -18.80 -19.77
CA LEU A 138 -0.49 -19.64 -20.85
C LEU A 138 -0.55 -18.90 -22.20
N LYS A 139 -0.80 -17.59 -22.18
CA LYS A 139 -0.78 -16.74 -23.39
C LYS A 139 0.62 -16.35 -23.85
N THR A 140 1.48 -15.92 -22.92
CA THR A 140 2.81 -15.37 -23.26
C THR A 140 3.93 -16.41 -23.31
N LYS A 141 3.69 -17.58 -22.69
CA LYS A 141 4.70 -18.60 -22.38
C LYS A 141 5.84 -18.11 -21.50
N VAL A 142 5.65 -17.00 -20.77
CA VAL A 142 6.61 -16.44 -19.82
C VAL A 142 6.02 -16.50 -18.41
N VAL A 143 6.67 -17.22 -17.50
CA VAL A 143 6.20 -17.33 -16.11
C VAL A 143 6.53 -16.03 -15.37
N PRO A 144 5.54 -15.27 -14.88
CA PRO A 144 5.82 -14.06 -14.10
C PRO A 144 6.52 -14.41 -12.79
N GLU A 145 7.36 -13.49 -12.28
CA GLU A 145 8.09 -13.73 -11.04
C GLU A 145 7.13 -13.99 -9.88
N GLY A 146 7.33 -15.11 -9.19
CA GLY A 146 6.53 -15.48 -8.02
C GLY A 146 5.16 -16.07 -8.34
N VAL A 147 4.88 -16.42 -9.60
CA VAL A 147 3.71 -17.23 -9.96
C VAL A 147 4.05 -18.70 -9.82
N GLU A 148 3.21 -19.43 -9.10
CA GLU A 148 3.13 -20.88 -9.18
C GLU A 148 1.90 -21.22 -10.01
N VAL A 149 2.09 -22.01 -11.07
CA VAL A 149 1.01 -22.40 -11.98
C VAL A 149 0.19 -23.49 -11.30
N ILE A 150 -0.88 -23.05 -10.65
CA ILE A 150 -1.80 -23.92 -9.91
C ILE A 150 -3.00 -24.24 -10.81
N SER A 151 -3.45 -25.50 -10.78
CA SER A 151 -4.63 -25.90 -11.54
C SER A 151 -5.90 -25.22 -11.01
N ARG A 152 -6.82 -24.86 -11.92
CA ARG A 152 -8.16 -24.36 -11.58
C ARG A 152 -8.86 -25.18 -10.49
N ARG A 153 -8.68 -26.50 -10.48
CA ARG A 153 -9.30 -27.40 -9.51
C ARG A 153 -8.93 -27.04 -8.07
N VAL A 154 -7.64 -26.74 -7.82
CA VAL A 154 -7.14 -26.40 -6.49
C VAL A 154 -7.76 -25.08 -5.99
N HIS A 155 -7.87 -24.08 -6.87
CA HIS A 155 -8.55 -22.82 -6.54
C HIS A 155 -10.02 -23.04 -6.17
N LEU A 156 -10.75 -23.83 -6.96
CA LEU A 156 -12.16 -24.11 -6.70
C LEU A 156 -12.36 -24.90 -5.40
N GLU A 157 -11.49 -25.88 -5.13
CA GLU A 157 -11.52 -26.66 -3.90
C GLU A 157 -11.23 -25.78 -2.67
N LEU A 158 -10.26 -24.88 -2.77
CA LEU A 158 -9.97 -23.90 -1.72
C LEU A 158 -11.19 -23.02 -1.43
N LEU A 159 -11.79 -22.42 -2.46
CA LEU A 159 -12.96 -21.54 -2.29
C LEU A 159 -14.18 -22.28 -1.72
N ARG A 160 -14.38 -23.55 -2.10
CA ARG A 160 -15.46 -24.38 -1.58
C ARG A 160 -15.23 -24.79 -0.13
N SER A 161 -14.02 -25.23 0.22
CA SER A 161 -13.68 -25.62 1.60
C SER A 161 -13.85 -24.50 2.63
N ARG A 162 -13.86 -23.24 2.17
CA ARG A 162 -14.06 -22.03 2.99
C ARG A 162 -15.46 -21.42 2.87
N ASN A 163 -16.40 -22.06 2.17
CA ASN A 163 -17.74 -21.53 1.90
C ASN A 163 -17.73 -20.13 1.22
N ILE A 164 -16.68 -19.84 0.46
CA ILE A 164 -16.56 -18.59 -0.31
C ILE A 164 -17.29 -18.75 -1.65
N TRP A 165 -17.19 -19.93 -2.27
CA TRP A 165 -17.74 -20.25 -3.58
C TRP A 165 -19.22 -19.84 -3.73
N ASP A 166 -20.05 -20.20 -2.77
CA ASP A 166 -21.50 -19.96 -2.81
C ASP A 166 -21.90 -18.49 -2.58
N ARG A 167 -20.95 -17.64 -2.19
CA ARG A 167 -21.14 -16.20 -1.99
C ARG A 167 -20.66 -15.36 -3.18
N LEU A 168 -19.98 -15.98 -4.14
CA LEU A 168 -19.51 -15.31 -5.36
C LEU A 168 -20.67 -15.03 -6.30
N SER A 169 -20.56 -13.92 -7.05
CA SER A 169 -21.48 -13.59 -8.15
C SER A 169 -21.43 -14.65 -9.26
N SER A 170 -22.47 -14.75 -10.08
CA SER A 170 -22.47 -15.65 -11.24
C SER A 170 -21.31 -15.36 -12.20
N ALA A 171 -21.07 -14.09 -12.50
CA ALA A 171 -19.97 -13.66 -13.36
C ALA A 171 -18.59 -14.10 -12.83
N ASP A 172 -18.35 -13.95 -11.53
CA ASP A 172 -17.08 -14.36 -10.92
C ASP A 172 -16.91 -15.88 -10.91
N ARG A 173 -18.01 -16.64 -10.68
CA ARG A 173 -17.99 -18.10 -10.81
C ARG A 173 -17.72 -18.55 -12.22
N GLU A 174 -18.36 -17.93 -13.22
CA GLU A 174 -18.15 -18.23 -14.64
C GLU A 174 -16.70 -18.00 -15.04
N ALA A 175 -16.11 -16.87 -14.62
CA ALA A 175 -14.70 -16.59 -14.87
C ALA A 175 -13.77 -17.62 -14.20
N LEU A 176 -14.07 -18.02 -12.95
CA LEU A 176 -13.33 -19.08 -12.27
C LEU A 176 -13.60 -20.50 -12.82
N MET A 177 -14.68 -20.70 -13.57
CA MET A 177 -14.98 -21.97 -14.24
C MET A 177 -14.44 -22.02 -15.67
N ALA A 178 -14.07 -20.90 -16.27
CA ALA A 178 -13.46 -20.87 -17.60
C ALA A 178 -12.30 -21.86 -17.68
N ALA A 179 -12.11 -22.47 -18.85
CA ALA A 179 -10.96 -23.36 -19.06
C ALA A 179 -9.66 -22.57 -19.04
N ASP A 180 -8.55 -23.22 -18.68
CA ASP A 180 -7.25 -22.56 -18.59
C ASP A 180 -6.86 -21.99 -19.97
N GLY A 181 -6.35 -20.76 -20.00
CA GLY A 181 -5.99 -20.02 -21.22
C GLY A 181 -7.13 -19.21 -21.85
N HIS A 182 -8.36 -19.34 -21.35
CA HIS A 182 -9.54 -18.72 -21.94
C HIS A 182 -9.85 -17.32 -21.39
N TRP A 183 -9.16 -16.88 -20.32
CA TRP A 183 -9.32 -15.50 -19.88
C TRP A 183 -8.87 -14.55 -20.99
N GLN A 184 -9.64 -13.51 -21.26
CA GLN A 184 -9.22 -12.45 -22.16
C GLN A 184 -8.22 -11.51 -21.46
N TRP A 185 -7.48 -10.72 -22.24
CA TRP A 185 -6.49 -9.79 -21.67
C TRP A 185 -7.12 -8.79 -20.71
N GLU A 186 -8.35 -8.37 -20.98
CA GLU A 186 -9.13 -7.50 -20.11
C GLU A 186 -9.35 -8.14 -18.75
N GLN A 187 -9.72 -9.44 -18.70
CA GLN A 187 -9.93 -10.17 -17.45
C GLN A 187 -8.62 -10.35 -16.67
N ILE A 188 -7.53 -10.66 -17.38
CA ILE A 188 -6.20 -10.76 -16.79
C ILE A 188 -5.80 -9.40 -16.17
N ASN A 189 -5.95 -8.31 -16.93
CA ASN A 189 -5.59 -6.97 -16.48
C ASN A 189 -6.44 -6.50 -15.29
N MET A 190 -7.76 -6.76 -15.30
CA MET A 190 -8.62 -6.48 -14.16
C MET A 190 -8.17 -7.25 -12.90
N ALA A 191 -7.81 -8.52 -13.03
CA ALA A 191 -7.33 -9.32 -11.90
C ALA A 191 -5.96 -8.84 -11.41
N VAL A 192 -5.08 -8.44 -12.31
CA VAL A 192 -3.79 -7.78 -11.99
C VAL A 192 -4.03 -6.50 -11.17
N LEU A 193 -4.97 -5.65 -11.58
CA LEU A 193 -5.37 -4.46 -10.81
C LEU A 193 -5.94 -4.81 -9.43
N ALA A 194 -6.72 -5.89 -9.34
CA ALA A 194 -7.21 -6.40 -8.06
C ALA A 194 -6.09 -6.88 -7.11
N GLY A 195 -4.85 -7.04 -7.61
CA GLY A 195 -3.69 -7.29 -6.77
C GLY A 195 -3.43 -6.19 -5.72
N GLU A 196 -3.84 -4.95 -5.99
CA GLU A 196 -3.80 -3.89 -4.99
C GLU A 196 -4.75 -4.17 -3.82
N ARG A 197 -5.94 -4.75 -4.10
CA ARG A 197 -6.90 -5.16 -3.05
C ARG A 197 -6.31 -6.25 -2.16
N VAL A 198 -5.58 -7.22 -2.74
CA VAL A 198 -4.85 -8.24 -1.96
C VAL A 198 -3.85 -7.59 -1.01
N ARG A 199 -3.05 -6.64 -1.50
CA ARG A 199 -2.07 -5.90 -0.68
C ARG A 199 -2.74 -5.15 0.47
N LEU A 200 -3.83 -4.44 0.19
CA LEU A 200 -4.59 -3.68 1.19
C LEU A 200 -5.20 -4.61 2.24
N LEU A 201 -5.83 -5.71 1.82
CA LEU A 201 -6.42 -6.69 2.72
C LEU A 201 -5.38 -7.35 3.64
N ARG A 202 -4.20 -7.70 3.11
CA ARG A 202 -3.10 -8.23 3.93
C ARG A 202 -2.63 -7.23 4.99
N TRP A 203 -2.52 -5.95 4.62
CA TRP A 203 -2.19 -4.89 5.56
C TRP A 203 -3.29 -4.65 6.60
N MET A 204 -4.55 -4.60 6.17
CA MET A 204 -5.73 -4.43 7.04
C MET A 204 -5.88 -5.57 8.05
N LEU A 205 -5.63 -6.81 7.61
CA LEU A 205 -5.67 -8.02 8.46
C LEU A 205 -4.42 -8.19 9.34
N ARG A 206 -3.47 -7.23 9.26
CA ARG A 206 -2.18 -7.22 9.97
C ARG A 206 -1.25 -8.40 9.64
N ILE A 207 -1.43 -9.00 8.47
CA ILE A 207 -0.49 -9.99 7.90
C ILE A 207 0.80 -9.26 7.52
N ASP A 208 0.64 -8.11 6.86
CA ASP A 208 1.73 -7.20 6.54
C ASP A 208 1.74 -6.01 7.50
N SER A 209 2.91 -5.72 8.07
CA SER A 209 3.05 -4.64 9.06
C SER A 209 3.09 -3.23 8.45
N TYR A 210 3.20 -3.13 7.13
CA TYR A 210 3.36 -1.87 6.40
C TYR A 210 2.62 -1.94 5.07
N LEU A 211 2.11 -0.79 4.64
CA LEU A 211 1.57 -0.60 3.30
C LEU A 211 2.59 0.19 2.47
N PRO A 212 3.17 -0.39 1.41
CA PRO A 212 4.03 0.34 0.47
C PRO A 212 3.29 1.53 -0.16
N VAL A 213 3.99 2.64 -0.39
CA VAL A 213 3.46 3.76 -1.19
C VAL A 213 3.20 3.25 -2.61
N VAL A 214 2.10 3.68 -3.26
CA VAL A 214 1.71 3.22 -4.61
C VAL A 214 2.90 3.27 -5.58
N GLY A 215 3.62 4.38 -5.60
CA GLY A 215 4.80 4.56 -6.45
C GLY A 215 5.96 3.59 -6.21
N GLN A 216 6.08 2.97 -5.03
CA GLN A 216 7.20 2.07 -4.73
C GLN A 216 7.01 0.65 -5.26
N GLN A 217 5.76 0.24 -5.47
CA GLN A 217 5.42 -1.13 -5.86
C GLN A 217 4.30 -1.16 -6.90
N LEU A 218 4.66 -0.73 -8.11
CA LEU A 218 3.79 -0.70 -9.29
C LEU A 218 3.52 -2.08 -9.87
N LYS A 219 4.49 -2.99 -9.72
CA LYS A 219 4.33 -4.37 -10.16
C LYS A 219 3.47 -5.14 -9.17
N VAL A 220 2.60 -5.97 -9.71
CA VAL A 220 1.85 -6.95 -8.93
C VAL A 220 2.80 -7.93 -8.27
N ASP A 221 2.49 -8.25 -7.02
CA ASP A 221 3.23 -9.22 -6.22
C ASP A 221 2.44 -10.52 -6.11
N TYR A 222 2.69 -11.44 -7.05
CA TYR A 222 2.08 -12.76 -7.03
C TYR A 222 2.52 -13.60 -5.84
N LYS A 223 3.71 -13.35 -5.26
CA LYS A 223 4.17 -14.05 -4.05
C LYS A 223 3.25 -13.76 -2.87
N ALA A 224 2.81 -12.50 -2.75
CA ALA A 224 1.85 -12.11 -1.72
C ALA A 224 0.52 -12.86 -1.86
N ALA A 225 0.05 -13.11 -3.09
CA ALA A 225 -1.15 -13.91 -3.35
C ALA A 225 -0.93 -15.40 -3.03
N ASN A 226 0.13 -16.01 -3.55
CA ASN A 226 0.40 -17.43 -3.36
C ASN A 226 0.57 -17.76 -1.88
N SER A 227 1.25 -16.91 -1.10
CA SER A 227 1.39 -17.14 0.34
C SER A 227 0.04 -17.25 1.08
N LEU A 228 -1.03 -16.63 0.57
CA LEU A 228 -2.38 -16.79 1.14
C LEU A 228 -3.07 -18.07 0.67
N ILE A 229 -2.76 -18.54 -0.54
CA ILE A 229 -3.28 -19.78 -1.10
C ILE A 229 -2.61 -21.00 -0.43
N ASP A 230 -1.30 -20.93 -0.23
CA ASP A 230 -0.50 -22.00 0.36
C ASP A 230 -0.77 -22.17 1.86
N ALA A 231 -1.05 -21.05 2.54
CA ALA A 231 -1.33 -21.01 3.98
C ALA A 231 -2.62 -20.21 4.29
N PRO A 232 -3.80 -20.72 3.91
CA PRO A 232 -5.06 -19.97 4.04
C PRO A 232 -5.45 -19.69 5.49
N GLU A 233 -4.99 -20.48 6.45
CA GLU A 233 -5.23 -20.20 7.88
C GLU A 233 -4.56 -18.91 8.36
N SER A 234 -3.52 -18.45 7.66
CA SER A 234 -2.79 -17.23 8.03
C SER A 234 -3.70 -15.99 8.01
N VAL A 235 -4.65 -15.90 7.08
CA VAL A 235 -5.57 -14.74 6.99
C VAL A 235 -6.54 -14.69 8.17
N TYR A 236 -6.90 -15.85 8.73
CA TYR A 236 -7.84 -15.96 9.83
C TYR A 236 -7.18 -15.84 11.22
N SER A 237 -5.87 -16.13 11.31
CA SER A 237 -5.15 -16.28 12.60
C SER A 237 -4.97 -15.01 13.45
N GLY A 238 -5.03 -13.81 12.86
CA GLY A 238 -4.84 -12.56 13.59
C GLY A 238 -6.03 -12.17 14.47
N LYS A 239 -5.80 -11.33 15.48
CA LYS A 239 -6.87 -10.77 16.34
C LYS A 239 -7.17 -9.30 16.06
N GLU A 240 -6.22 -8.60 15.45
CA GLU A 240 -6.29 -7.16 15.25
C GLU A 240 -6.55 -6.81 13.78
N LEU A 241 -7.39 -5.81 13.57
CA LEU A 241 -7.52 -5.10 12.30
C LEU A 241 -6.69 -3.81 12.36
N ILE A 242 -6.42 -3.21 11.20
CA ILE A 242 -5.93 -1.85 11.13
C ILE A 242 -6.91 -0.91 11.87
N SER A 243 -6.38 0.11 12.53
CA SER A 243 -7.24 1.14 13.12
C SER A 243 -7.87 1.97 12.01
N LEU A 244 -9.07 2.50 12.25
CA LEU A 244 -9.74 3.43 11.33
C LEU A 244 -8.83 4.61 10.96
N GLU A 245 -8.14 5.19 11.94
CA GLU A 245 -7.14 6.25 11.71
C GLU A 245 -6.01 5.83 10.77
N GLY A 246 -5.58 4.57 10.85
CA GLY A 246 -4.58 4.04 9.94
C GLY A 246 -5.11 3.95 8.51
N LEU A 247 -6.37 3.53 8.36
CA LEU A 247 -7.07 3.42 7.10
C LEU A 247 -7.33 4.80 6.46
N GLU A 248 -7.84 5.77 7.22
CA GLU A 248 -8.07 7.17 6.80
C GLU A 248 -6.78 7.78 6.24
N ARG A 249 -5.66 7.67 6.98
CA ARG A 249 -4.34 8.13 6.50
C ARG A 249 -3.89 7.43 5.22
N GLY A 250 -4.19 6.14 5.10
CA GLY A 250 -3.90 5.37 3.88
C GLY A 250 -4.71 5.87 2.69
N GLN A 251 -5.98 6.20 2.91
CA GLN A 251 -6.91 6.71 1.92
C GLN A 251 -6.54 8.12 1.46
N GLU A 252 -6.20 9.01 2.39
CA GLU A 252 -5.71 10.37 2.10
C GLU A 252 -4.41 10.33 1.28
N ALA A 253 -3.45 9.50 1.69
CA ALA A 253 -2.21 9.34 0.96
C ALA A 253 -2.42 8.78 -0.46
N ALA A 254 -3.41 7.89 -0.63
CA ALA A 254 -3.80 7.38 -1.95
C ALA A 254 -4.45 8.47 -2.81
N ALA A 255 -5.32 9.30 -2.23
CA ALA A 255 -5.97 10.41 -2.90
C ALA A 255 -4.94 11.44 -3.40
N GLU A 256 -4.03 11.87 -2.53
CA GLU A 256 -2.94 12.81 -2.88
C GLU A 256 -2.11 12.26 -4.05
N TYR A 257 -1.78 10.97 -3.99
CA TYR A 257 -1.01 10.30 -5.04
C TYR A 257 -1.79 10.21 -6.36
N PHE A 258 -3.07 9.86 -6.31
CA PHE A 258 -3.96 9.81 -7.47
C PHE A 258 -4.07 11.17 -8.15
N TYR A 259 -4.49 12.20 -7.41
CA TYR A 259 -4.69 13.55 -7.96
C TYR A 259 -3.41 14.12 -8.56
N ARG A 260 -2.26 13.88 -7.93
CA ARG A 260 -0.96 14.32 -8.47
C ARG A 260 -0.64 13.64 -9.81
N CYS A 261 -0.87 12.33 -9.93
CA CYS A 261 -0.62 11.59 -11.18
C CYS A 261 -1.63 11.97 -12.27
N TYR A 262 -2.89 12.15 -11.88
CA TYR A 262 -3.98 12.51 -12.78
C TYR A 262 -3.79 13.92 -13.36
N ALA A 263 -3.45 14.90 -12.52
CA ALA A 263 -3.12 16.26 -12.97
C ALA A 263 -1.95 16.28 -13.96
N GLU A 264 -0.88 15.51 -13.69
CA GLU A 264 0.25 15.39 -14.61
C GLU A 264 -0.18 14.79 -15.95
N GLY A 265 -1.02 13.75 -15.91
CA GLY A 265 -1.52 13.11 -17.12
C GLY A 265 -2.42 14.01 -17.96
N LEU A 266 -3.25 14.85 -17.33
CA LEU A 266 -4.07 15.86 -18.02
C LEU A 266 -3.18 16.91 -18.72
N VAL A 267 -2.21 17.48 -18.01
CA VAL A 267 -1.30 18.50 -18.57
C VAL A 267 -0.46 17.95 -19.74
N ARG A 268 -0.12 16.66 -19.70
CA ARG A 268 0.61 15.98 -20.80
C ARG A 268 -0.27 15.48 -21.93
N GLY A 269 -1.59 15.58 -21.81
CA GLY A 269 -2.54 15.07 -22.80
C GLY A 269 -2.72 13.55 -22.81
N TYR A 270 -2.38 12.86 -21.72
CA TYR A 270 -2.62 11.41 -21.57
C TYR A 270 -4.05 11.11 -21.14
N PHE A 271 -4.66 12.02 -20.39
CA PHE A 271 -6.07 11.97 -20.01
C PHE A 271 -6.83 13.10 -20.70
N GLU A 272 -8.10 12.85 -21.02
CA GLU A 272 -8.99 13.87 -21.54
C GLU A 272 -9.65 14.61 -20.37
N ALA A 273 -9.61 15.93 -20.42
CA ALA A 273 -10.28 16.75 -19.41
C ALA A 273 -11.78 16.79 -19.71
N SER A 274 -12.61 16.53 -18.71
CA SER A 274 -14.07 16.63 -18.85
C SER A 274 -14.56 18.09 -18.88
N SER A 275 -13.74 19.03 -18.40
CA SER A 275 -14.09 20.46 -18.36
C SER A 275 -12.86 21.37 -18.38
N GLU A 276 -13.05 22.63 -18.78
CA GLU A 276 -12.03 23.66 -18.72
C GLU A 276 -11.56 23.92 -17.28
N GLN A 277 -12.47 23.83 -16.30
CA GLN A 277 -12.14 23.94 -14.87
C GLN A 277 -11.17 22.84 -14.43
N GLN A 278 -11.36 21.60 -14.89
CA GLN A 278 -10.47 20.49 -14.58
C GLN A 278 -9.08 20.69 -15.22
N SER A 279 -9.02 21.19 -16.45
CA SER A 279 -7.77 21.57 -17.10
C SER A 279 -7.03 22.68 -16.34
N ALA A 280 -7.75 23.71 -15.90
CA ALA A 280 -7.18 24.81 -15.11
C ALA A 280 -6.65 24.34 -13.75
N TRP A 281 -7.40 23.46 -13.06
CA TRP A 281 -6.96 22.83 -11.82
C TRP A 281 -5.67 22.01 -12.01
N ALA A 282 -5.62 21.16 -13.06
CA ALA A 282 -4.46 20.33 -13.34
C ALA A 282 -3.21 21.18 -13.65
N ALA A 283 -3.39 22.26 -14.41
CA ALA A 283 -2.33 23.22 -14.71
C ALA A 283 -1.81 23.91 -13.44
N ASP A 284 -2.70 24.36 -12.55
CA ASP A 284 -2.32 24.98 -11.27
C ASP A 284 -1.59 24.00 -10.35
N VAL A 285 -2.09 22.76 -10.20
CA VAL A 285 -1.41 21.69 -9.45
C VAL A 285 0.00 21.47 -9.99
N CYS A 286 0.17 21.33 -11.30
CA CYS A 286 1.49 21.11 -11.90
C CYS A 286 2.39 22.35 -11.77
N ALA A 287 1.84 23.56 -11.92
CA ALA A 287 2.60 24.81 -11.78
C ALA A 287 3.12 25.01 -10.36
N ARG A 288 2.34 24.68 -9.32
CA ARG A 288 2.78 24.73 -7.91
C ARG A 288 3.96 23.79 -7.64
N MET A 289 4.04 22.68 -8.39
CA MET A 289 5.12 21.71 -8.28
C MET A 289 6.35 22.07 -9.15
N GLY A 290 6.16 22.93 -10.15
CA GLY A 290 7.21 23.45 -11.03
C GLY A 290 8.34 24.10 -10.23
N GLY A 291 9.53 23.49 -10.26
CA GLY A 291 10.71 23.96 -9.51
C GLY A 291 10.82 23.44 -8.06
N ARG A 292 9.82 22.71 -7.55
CA ARG A 292 9.82 22.10 -6.20
C ARG A 292 9.93 20.58 -6.26
N GLN A 293 10.99 20.08 -6.91
CA GLN A 293 11.24 18.63 -7.06
C GLN A 293 11.26 17.85 -5.74
N HIS A 294 11.58 18.51 -4.62
CA HIS A 294 11.59 17.90 -3.29
C HIS A 294 10.19 17.72 -2.67
N GLU A 295 9.18 18.40 -3.21
CA GLU A 295 7.78 18.26 -2.81
C GLU A 295 7.05 17.22 -3.67
N ASP A 296 7.59 16.90 -4.87
CA ASP A 296 7.00 15.95 -5.80
C ASP A 296 7.03 14.51 -5.29
N LEU A 297 6.05 13.73 -5.73
CA LEU A 297 5.88 12.35 -5.34
C LEU A 297 6.82 11.45 -6.15
N LEU A 298 7.22 10.35 -5.51
CA LEU A 298 8.16 9.41 -6.12
C LEU A 298 7.45 8.22 -6.70
N LEU A 299 7.74 7.98 -7.97
CA LEU A 299 7.30 6.83 -8.73
C LEU A 299 8.54 5.96 -9.02
N ASP A 300 8.72 4.93 -8.20
CA ASP A 300 9.90 4.08 -8.08
C ASP A 300 11.19 4.92 -8.02
N THR A 301 11.95 5.00 -9.12
CA THR A 301 13.20 5.75 -9.17
C THR A 301 13.05 7.20 -9.67
N ARG A 302 11.86 7.62 -10.08
CA ARG A 302 11.61 8.90 -10.79
C ARG A 302 10.62 9.78 -10.03
N LEU A 303 10.54 11.05 -10.42
CA LEU A 303 9.45 11.94 -10.00
C LEU A 303 8.21 11.64 -10.86
N VAL A 304 7.01 11.97 -10.36
CA VAL A 304 5.79 11.92 -11.17
C VAL A 304 5.94 12.78 -12.44
N SER A 305 6.55 13.96 -12.31
CA SER A 305 6.92 14.86 -13.41
C SER A 305 8.00 14.32 -14.36
N GLU A 306 8.54 13.12 -14.17
CA GLU A 306 9.53 12.50 -15.07
C GLU A 306 9.11 11.08 -15.51
N ALA A 307 7.94 10.62 -15.04
CA ALA A 307 7.46 9.28 -15.34
C ALA A 307 7.00 9.17 -16.81
N PRO A 308 7.25 8.03 -17.47
CA PRO A 308 6.68 7.77 -18.79
C PRO A 308 5.16 7.55 -18.68
N GLU A 309 4.45 7.72 -19.80
CA GLU A 309 2.99 7.66 -19.87
C GLU A 309 2.40 6.39 -19.24
N GLU A 310 2.81 5.21 -19.71
CA GLU A 310 2.28 3.93 -19.25
C GLU A 310 2.38 3.78 -17.73
N THR A 311 3.55 4.14 -17.20
CA THR A 311 3.87 4.08 -15.78
C THR A 311 3.03 5.07 -14.96
N LEU A 312 2.79 6.27 -15.50
CA LEU A 312 1.97 7.30 -14.87
C LEU A 312 0.50 6.89 -14.84
N ARG A 313 -0.03 6.40 -15.98
CA ARG A 313 -1.40 5.86 -16.09
C ARG A 313 -1.61 4.72 -15.10
N TRP A 314 -0.69 3.78 -15.06
CA TRP A 314 -0.76 2.64 -14.14
C TRP A 314 -0.72 3.07 -12.67
N ALA A 315 0.16 4.02 -12.31
CA ALA A 315 0.23 4.53 -10.95
C ALA A 315 -1.04 5.30 -10.53
N ALA A 316 -1.63 6.06 -11.45
CA ALA A 316 -2.91 6.73 -11.22
C ALA A 316 -4.02 5.70 -10.95
N GLU A 317 -4.11 4.66 -11.78
CA GLU A 317 -5.12 3.61 -11.62
C GLU A 317 -4.97 2.87 -10.27
N LEU A 318 -3.75 2.46 -9.91
CA LEU A 318 -3.51 1.81 -8.62
C LEU A 318 -3.84 2.73 -7.43
N ALA A 319 -3.52 4.02 -7.51
CA ALA A 319 -3.83 4.99 -6.47
C ALA A 319 -5.34 5.20 -6.34
N HIS A 320 -6.06 5.27 -7.46
CA HIS A 320 -7.51 5.38 -7.51
C HIS A 320 -8.19 4.14 -6.89
N GLN A 321 -7.79 2.94 -7.31
CA GLN A 321 -8.29 1.68 -6.76
C GLN A 321 -8.03 1.59 -5.25
N ARG A 322 -6.84 2.00 -4.79
CA ARG A 322 -6.52 2.06 -3.37
C ARG A 322 -7.42 3.04 -2.62
N HIS A 323 -7.60 4.25 -3.15
CA HIS A 323 -8.43 5.26 -2.52
C HIS A 323 -9.88 4.78 -2.35
N ARG A 324 -10.48 4.24 -3.41
CA ARG A 324 -11.85 3.72 -3.38
C ARG A 324 -11.99 2.52 -2.45
N PHE A 325 -11.06 1.58 -2.52
CA PHE A 325 -11.10 0.39 -1.67
C PHE A 325 -10.94 0.74 -0.19
N LEU A 326 -10.04 1.67 0.16
CA LEU A 326 -9.89 2.12 1.53
C LEU A 326 -11.11 2.90 2.01
N GLY A 327 -11.71 3.75 1.18
CA GLY A 327 -12.97 4.43 1.52
C GLY A 327 -14.09 3.44 1.87
N TRP A 328 -14.31 2.45 1.01
CA TRP A 328 -15.27 1.36 1.26
C TRP A 328 -14.90 0.52 2.50
N ALA A 329 -13.64 0.22 2.72
CA ALA A 329 -13.23 -0.47 3.94
C ALA A 329 -13.48 0.39 5.20
N GLY A 330 -13.39 1.70 5.06
CA GLY A 330 -13.72 2.67 6.11
C GLY A 330 -15.19 2.63 6.51
N THR A 331 -16.12 2.60 5.53
CA THR A 331 -17.57 2.49 5.80
C THR A 331 -17.92 1.21 6.54
N ILE A 332 -17.29 0.08 6.18
CA ILE A 332 -17.46 -1.19 6.89
C ILE A 332 -16.91 -1.12 8.32
N LEU A 333 -15.71 -0.57 8.52
CA LEU A 333 -15.09 -0.49 9.85
C LEU A 333 -15.76 0.54 10.77
N ASN A 334 -16.46 1.53 10.21
CA ASN A 334 -17.33 2.43 10.97
C ASN A 334 -18.67 1.79 11.34
N GLY A 335 -19.03 0.67 10.71
CA GLY A 335 -20.31 0.01 10.89
C GLY A 335 -21.46 0.72 10.16
N ASP A 336 -21.14 1.58 9.17
CA ASP A 336 -22.11 2.26 8.31
C ASP A 336 -22.71 1.28 7.29
N GLU A 337 -21.88 0.34 6.82
CA GLU A 337 -22.29 -0.72 5.90
C GLU A 337 -22.05 -2.10 6.50
N ARG A 338 -23.02 -3.00 6.35
CA ARG A 338 -22.84 -4.40 6.73
C ARG A 338 -22.20 -5.19 5.59
N PRO A 339 -21.22 -6.06 5.88
CA PRO A 339 -20.60 -6.90 4.87
C PRO A 339 -21.57 -8.00 4.39
N GLN A 340 -22.38 -7.69 3.37
CA GLN A 340 -23.41 -8.62 2.89
C GLN A 340 -23.02 -9.36 1.61
N GLN A 341 -22.34 -8.70 0.67
CA GLN A 341 -21.99 -9.29 -0.62
C GLN A 341 -20.55 -8.98 -1.00
N PHE A 342 -19.88 -9.95 -1.63
CA PHE A 342 -18.57 -9.71 -2.23
C PHE A 342 -18.69 -8.61 -3.29
N PRO A 343 -17.74 -7.65 -3.34
CA PRO A 343 -17.66 -6.72 -4.46
C PRO A 343 -17.56 -7.52 -5.75
N GLN A 344 -18.45 -7.23 -6.71
CA GLN A 344 -18.44 -7.92 -8.00
C GLN A 344 -17.15 -7.56 -8.74
N PHE A 345 -16.31 -8.56 -9.01
CA PHE A 345 -15.00 -8.32 -9.61
C PHE A 345 -15.12 -7.93 -11.10
N LEU A 346 -16.01 -8.58 -11.85
CA LEU A 346 -16.20 -8.32 -13.29
C LEU A 346 -17.26 -7.27 -13.65
N ALA A 347 -18.16 -6.92 -12.73
CA ALA A 347 -19.22 -5.95 -13.03
C ALA A 347 -18.82 -4.48 -12.79
N ALA A 348 -17.74 -4.23 -12.03
CA ALA A 348 -17.30 -2.88 -11.69
C ALA A 348 -16.97 -2.01 -12.93
N LYS A 349 -16.54 -2.63 -14.04
CA LYS A 349 -16.23 -1.91 -15.29
C LYS A 349 -17.47 -1.32 -15.96
N GLN A 350 -18.67 -1.85 -15.72
CA GLN A 350 -19.91 -1.30 -16.28
C GLN A 350 -20.44 -0.10 -15.50
N ALA A 351 -20.02 0.07 -14.23
CA ALA A 351 -20.42 1.22 -13.41
C ALA A 351 -19.44 2.39 -13.50
N GLU A 352 -18.16 2.14 -13.81
CA GLU A 352 -17.12 3.18 -13.88
C GLU A 352 -17.19 4.08 -15.14
N GLU A 353 -18.06 3.78 -16.10
CA GLU A 353 -18.43 4.75 -17.17
C GLU A 353 -19.37 5.87 -16.67
N PHE A 354 -19.86 5.78 -15.43
CA PHE A 354 -20.78 6.73 -14.80
C PHE A 354 -20.23 7.23 -13.46
N GLU A 355 -19.28 8.19 -13.46
CA GLU A 355 -19.21 9.24 -12.43
C GLU A 355 -18.07 10.22 -12.74
N GLY A 356 -18.42 11.27 -13.49
CA GLY A 356 -17.66 12.51 -13.58
C GLY A 356 -17.79 13.38 -12.31
N GLU A 357 -17.61 12.80 -11.12
CA GLU A 357 -17.78 13.49 -9.82
C GLU A 357 -16.47 14.07 -9.24
N ALA A 358 -15.44 14.27 -10.06
CA ALA A 358 -14.15 14.78 -9.59
C ALA A 358 -14.09 16.31 -9.35
N VAL A 359 -15.21 17.05 -9.33
CA VAL A 359 -15.17 18.55 -9.27
C VAL A 359 -16.01 19.19 -8.14
N THR A 360 -16.63 18.42 -7.23
CA THR A 360 -17.48 19.01 -6.19
C THR A 360 -17.07 18.76 -4.73
N ALA A 361 -15.87 18.23 -4.46
CA ALA A 361 -15.36 18.02 -3.09
C ALA A 361 -14.28 19.03 -2.68
#